data_AF-A0A2A2ATM5-F1
#
_entry.id   AF-A0A2A2ATM5-F1
#
_cell.length_a   1.000
_cell.length_b   1.000
_cell.length_c   1.000
_cell.angle_alpha   90.00
_cell.angle_beta   90.00
_cell.angle_gamma   90.00
#
_symmetry.space_group_name_H-M   'P 1'
#
loop_
_entity.id
_entity.type
_entity.pdbx_description
1 polymer ?
#
loop_
_entity_poly.entity_id
_entity_poly.type
_entity_poly.pdbx_seq_one_letter_code
_entity_poly.pdbx_strand_id
1 'polypeptide(L)'
;MADPIARKRMALLGFVRPQDVAALKNKGIDVPNAAIRVEDSRVIGKKAKRHEGKGDALSEGDWRALSANLRRPKAVLLDKHNQTLLYVLAPQGAQAQRVVVAPAYTVKGEESASLRTAYWASLADIRGNVAGGQLELLDGSLD
;
A
#
# COMPACT_ATOMS: atom_id res chain seq x y z
N MET A 1 17.20 -12.51 5.40
CA MET A 1 16.13 -13.52 5.65
C MET A 1 16.24 -14.57 4.53
N ALA A 2 16.53 -15.85 4.82
CA ALA A 2 17.17 -16.79 3.86
C ALA A 2 16.28 -17.96 3.37
N ASP A 3 15.04 -17.69 2.96
CA ASP A 3 14.17 -18.73 2.40
C ASP A 3 13.54 -18.28 1.07
N PRO A 4 13.83 -18.95 -0.07
CA PRO A 4 13.38 -18.51 -1.39
C PRO A 4 11.94 -18.92 -1.73
N ILE A 5 11.23 -19.62 -0.84
CA ILE A 5 9.87 -20.14 -1.09
C ILE A 5 8.85 -19.41 -0.23
N ALA A 6 7.88 -18.75 -0.88
CA ALA A 6 6.71 -18.18 -0.21
C ALA A 6 5.84 -19.30 0.39
N ARG A 7 5.61 -19.27 1.70
CA ARG A 7 4.81 -20.25 2.45
C ARG A 7 3.50 -19.67 2.96
N LYS A 8 3.03 -18.56 2.38
CA LYS A 8 1.83 -17.83 2.82
C LYS A 8 1.91 -17.35 4.27
N ARG A 9 3.12 -17.07 4.75
CA ARG A 9 3.31 -16.52 6.10
C ARG A 9 2.78 -15.09 6.13
N MET A 10 2.01 -14.77 7.16
CA MET A 10 1.45 -13.44 7.36
C MET A 10 2.27 -12.69 8.41
N ALA A 11 2.67 -11.45 8.09
CA ALA A 11 3.29 -10.52 9.02
C ALA A 11 2.40 -9.28 9.19
N LEU A 12 2.31 -8.77 10.42
CA LEU A 12 1.62 -7.50 10.70
C LEU A 12 2.54 -6.33 10.32
N LEU A 13 2.09 -5.46 9.43
CA LEU A 13 2.80 -4.23 9.07
C LEU A 13 2.34 -3.04 9.90
N GLY A 14 1.07 -3.01 10.31
CA GLY A 14 0.52 -1.89 11.07
C GLY A 14 -0.99 -1.91 11.04
N PHE A 15 -1.59 -0.74 11.18
CA PHE A 15 -3.04 -0.56 11.17
C PHE A 15 -3.43 0.59 10.25
N VAL A 16 -4.59 0.48 9.60
CA VAL A 16 -5.24 1.59 8.89
C VAL A 16 -5.52 2.69 9.91
N ARG A 17 -5.21 3.94 9.56
CA ARG A 17 -5.36 5.06 10.48
C ARG A 17 -6.85 5.33 10.73
N PRO A 18 -7.26 5.75 11.94
CA PRO A 18 -8.68 6.02 12.25
C PRO A 18 -9.34 7.02 11.30
N GLN A 19 -8.61 8.07 10.89
CA GLN A 19 -9.12 9.06 9.93
C GLN A 19 -9.38 8.46 8.53
N ASP A 20 -8.57 7.49 8.10
CA ASP A 20 -8.73 6.84 6.81
C ASP A 20 -9.93 5.87 6.84
N VAL A 21 -10.12 5.16 7.97
CA VAL A 21 -11.32 4.36 8.21
C VAL A 21 -12.57 5.22 8.16
N ALA A 22 -12.56 6.39 8.81
CA ALA A 22 -13.69 7.33 8.78
C ALA A 22 -13.97 7.84 7.36
N ALA A 23 -12.93 8.20 6.61
CA ALA A 23 -13.05 8.65 5.22
C ALA A 23 -13.64 7.57 4.31
N LEU A 24 -13.24 6.31 4.47
CA LEU A 24 -13.80 5.16 3.76
C LEU A 24 -15.26 4.91 4.14
N LYS A 25 -15.58 4.96 5.44
CA LYS A 25 -16.94 4.76 5.94
C LYS A 25 -17.91 5.80 5.41
N ASN A 26 -17.49 7.07 5.34
CA ASN A 26 -18.28 8.16 4.75
C ASN A 26 -18.56 7.95 3.25
N LYS A 27 -17.79 7.07 2.59
CA LYS A 27 -17.95 6.66 1.19
C LYS A 27 -18.66 5.32 1.04
N GLY A 28 -19.20 4.75 2.13
CA GLY A 28 -19.87 3.45 2.12
C GLY A 28 -18.93 2.25 2.00
N ILE A 29 -17.63 2.43 2.23
CA ILE A 29 -16.64 1.35 2.24
C ILE A 29 -16.38 0.97 3.69
N ASP A 30 -16.72 -0.27 4.06
CA ASP A 30 -16.51 -0.75 5.41
C ASP A 30 -15.08 -1.30 5.58
N VAL A 31 -14.53 -1.09 6.78
CA VAL A 31 -13.19 -1.58 7.16
C VAL A 31 -13.36 -2.44 8.41
N PRO A 32 -13.82 -3.69 8.27
CA PRO A 32 -14.12 -4.55 9.40
C PRO A 32 -12.87 -4.88 10.24
N ASN A 33 -11.70 -4.85 9.61
CA ASN A 33 -10.42 -5.06 10.28
C ASN A 33 -9.36 -4.11 9.74
N ALA A 34 -8.85 -3.27 10.63
CA ALA A 34 -7.83 -2.28 10.31
C ALA A 34 -6.40 -2.85 10.27
N ALA A 35 -6.16 -4.10 10.67
CA ALA A 35 -4.81 -4.67 10.70
C ALA A 35 -4.26 -4.87 9.29
N ILE A 36 -3.22 -4.11 8.94
CA ILE A 36 -2.51 -4.22 7.68
C ILE A 36 -1.55 -5.39 7.76
N ARG A 37 -1.81 -6.46 7.01
CA ARG A 37 -0.98 -7.66 6.98
C ARG A 37 -0.35 -7.85 5.61
N VAL A 38 0.87 -8.37 5.57
CA VAL A 38 1.55 -8.77 4.34
C VAL A 38 1.79 -10.27 4.34
N GLU A 39 1.48 -10.89 3.21
CA GLU A 39 1.85 -12.28 2.93
C GLU A 39 3.27 -12.31 2.35
N ASP A 40 4.11 -13.25 2.76
CA ASP A 40 5.48 -13.42 2.25
C ASP A 40 5.57 -13.49 0.71
N SER A 41 4.55 -14.00 0.04
CA SER A 41 4.46 -14.01 -1.43
C SER A 41 4.44 -12.61 -2.08
N ARG A 42 4.11 -11.56 -1.32
CA ARG A 42 4.21 -10.16 -1.75
C ARG A 42 5.63 -9.63 -1.68
N VAL A 43 6.49 -10.25 -0.87
CA VAL A 43 7.88 -9.86 -0.66
C VAL A 43 8.82 -10.65 -1.58
N ILE A 44 8.59 -11.96 -1.76
CA ILE A 44 9.51 -12.85 -2.51
C ILE A 44 8.86 -13.60 -3.69
N GLY A 45 7.54 -13.46 -3.88
CA GLY A 45 6.79 -14.22 -4.89
C GLY A 45 6.85 -13.62 -6.30
N LYS A 46 6.06 -14.19 -7.23
CA LYS A 46 6.02 -13.78 -8.65
C LYS A 46 5.77 -12.28 -8.84
N LYS A 47 4.93 -11.68 -7.99
CA LYS A 47 4.62 -10.25 -8.08
C LYS A 47 5.81 -9.39 -7.67
N ALA A 48 6.53 -9.77 -6.62
CA ALA A 48 7.78 -9.11 -6.22
C ALA A 48 8.82 -9.18 -7.34
N LYS A 49 9.06 -10.38 -7.90
CA LYS A 49 9.97 -10.57 -9.04
C LYS A 49 9.61 -9.73 -10.27
N ARG A 50 8.31 -9.53 -10.53
CA ARG A 50 7.85 -8.65 -11.62
C ARG A 50 8.22 -7.19 -11.37
N HIS A 51 8.15 -6.75 -10.11
CA HIS A 51 8.55 -5.39 -9.73
C HIS A 51 10.08 -5.24 -9.74
N GLU A 52 10.82 -6.27 -9.33
CA GLU A 52 12.28 -6.31 -9.47
C GLU A 52 12.70 -6.15 -10.94
N GLY A 53 12.07 -6.89 -11.86
CA GLY A 53 12.33 -6.77 -13.30
C GLY A 53 11.96 -5.42 -13.92
N LYS A 54 11.08 -4.63 -13.25
CA LYS A 54 10.75 -3.26 -13.65
C LYS A 54 11.66 -2.21 -12.99
N GLY A 55 12.51 -2.63 -12.05
CA GLY A 55 13.34 -1.72 -11.25
C GLY A 55 12.56 -0.91 -10.21
N ASP A 56 11.34 -1.32 -9.87
CA ASP A 56 10.44 -0.60 -8.94
C ASP A 56 10.14 -1.37 -7.64
N ALA A 57 10.82 -2.49 -7.38
CA ALA A 57 10.67 -3.25 -6.15
C ALA A 57 11.19 -2.49 -4.92
N LEU A 58 10.55 -2.75 -3.77
CA LEU A 58 11.07 -2.35 -2.46
C LEU A 58 12.31 -3.17 -2.10
N SER A 59 13.34 -2.51 -1.58
CA SER A 59 14.48 -3.18 -0.95
C SER A 59 14.08 -3.82 0.39
N GLU A 60 14.95 -4.67 0.95
CA GLU A 60 14.74 -5.22 2.30
C GLU A 60 14.64 -4.11 3.36
N GLY A 61 15.43 -3.03 3.22
CA GLY A 61 15.36 -1.86 4.09
C GLY A 61 14.01 -1.17 4.02
N ASP A 62 13.45 -1.03 2.81
CA ASP A 62 12.14 -0.41 2.60
C ASP A 62 11.01 -1.23 3.24
N TRP A 63 11.07 -2.56 3.09
CA TRP A 63 10.12 -3.45 3.75
C TRP A 63 10.18 -3.35 5.27
N ARG A 64 11.37 -3.25 5.86
CA ARG A 64 11.55 -3.05 7.31
C ARG A 64 11.04 -1.68 7.78
N ALA A 65 11.21 -0.64 6.97
CA ALA A 65 10.76 0.72 7.29
C ALA A 65 9.25 0.93 7.07
N LEU A 66 8.60 0.05 6.31
CA LEU A 66 7.21 0.22 5.87
C LEU A 66 6.23 0.42 7.04
N SER A 67 6.39 -0.33 8.13
CA SER A 67 5.57 -0.18 9.34
C SER A 67 5.67 1.21 9.99
N ALA A 68 6.87 1.80 9.99
CA ALA A 68 7.05 3.16 10.49
C ALA A 68 6.43 4.18 9.52
N ASN A 69 6.66 4.00 8.22
CA ASN A 69 6.21 4.95 7.20
C ASN A 69 4.68 4.96 7.01
N LEU A 70 4.01 3.82 7.16
CA LEU A 70 2.54 3.74 7.10
C LEU A 70 1.83 4.54 8.20
N ARG A 71 2.50 4.79 9.34
CA ARG A 71 1.95 5.64 10.40
C ARG A 71 2.00 7.13 10.05
N ARG A 72 2.89 7.52 9.16
CA ARG A 72 3.13 8.92 8.75
C ARG A 72 3.27 9.02 7.22
N PRO A 73 2.23 8.68 6.46
CA PRO A 73 2.26 8.83 5.01
C PRO A 73 2.32 10.32 4.66
N LYS A 74 2.91 10.62 3.51
CA LYS A 74 2.88 11.96 2.91
C LYS A 74 1.48 12.28 2.38
N ALA A 75 0.82 11.29 1.78
CA ALA A 75 -0.58 11.39 1.36
C ALA A 75 -1.27 10.02 1.41
N VAL A 76 -2.58 10.04 1.53
CA VAL A 76 -3.44 8.86 1.41
C VAL A 76 -4.46 9.10 0.31
N LEU A 77 -4.58 8.11 -0.57
CA LEU A 77 -5.46 8.18 -1.73
C LEU A 77 -6.43 7.00 -1.71
N LEU A 78 -7.59 7.19 -2.30
CA LEU A 78 -8.54 6.13 -2.63
C LEU A 78 -8.40 5.77 -4.11
N ASP A 79 -8.15 4.50 -4.41
CA ASP A 79 -8.40 3.94 -5.73
C ASP A 79 -9.88 3.63 -5.86
N LYS A 80 -10.56 4.41 -6.70
CA LYS A 80 -12.01 4.34 -6.87
C LYS A 80 -12.46 3.09 -7.63
N HIS A 81 -11.59 2.51 -8.45
CA HIS A 81 -11.89 1.27 -9.17
C HIS A 81 -11.81 0.06 -8.23
N ASN A 82 -10.74 -0.01 -7.43
CA ASN A 82 -10.50 -1.15 -6.55
C ASN A 82 -11.08 -0.98 -5.14
N GLN A 83 -11.57 0.20 -4.80
CA GLN A 83 -12.04 0.59 -3.46
C GLN A 83 -10.99 0.31 -2.37
N THR A 84 -9.72 0.62 -2.68
CA THR A 84 -8.59 0.40 -1.78
C THR A 84 -7.82 1.68 -1.50
N LEU A 85 -7.22 1.77 -0.31
CA LEU A 85 -6.32 2.89 -0.01
C LEU A 85 -4.97 2.73 -0.69
N LEU A 86 -4.30 3.85 -0.94
CA LEU A 86 -2.91 3.93 -1.38
C LEU A 86 -2.18 4.91 -0.46
N TYR A 87 -1.06 4.47 0.11
CA TYR A 87 -0.25 5.28 1.02
C TYR A 87 0.98 5.83 0.32
N VAL A 88 0.95 7.10 -0.06
CA VAL A 88 2.13 7.76 -0.59
C VAL A 88 3.08 8.04 0.56
N LEU A 89 4.27 7.44 0.53
CA LEU A 89 5.29 7.64 1.56
C LEU A 89 6.18 8.83 1.20
N ALA A 90 6.86 9.39 2.20
CA ALA A 90 7.88 10.40 1.94
C ALA A 90 9.07 9.77 1.16
N PRO A 91 9.74 10.54 0.28
CA PRO A 91 10.92 10.07 -0.41
C PRO A 91 12.08 9.76 0.56
N GLN A 92 12.72 8.60 0.37
CA GLN A 92 14.05 8.30 0.89
C GLN A 92 15.08 8.55 -0.22
N GLY A 93 15.86 9.62 -0.09
CA GLY A 93 16.92 9.97 -1.06
C GLY A 93 16.41 10.59 -2.37
N ALA A 94 17.08 10.30 -3.48
CA ALA A 94 16.88 10.98 -4.77
C ALA A 94 15.70 10.46 -5.62
N GLN A 95 15.04 9.37 -5.21
CA GLN A 95 13.87 8.85 -5.92
C GLN A 95 12.58 9.36 -5.26
N ALA A 96 11.69 9.94 -6.06
CA ALA A 96 10.34 10.28 -5.62
C ALA A 96 9.52 8.98 -5.48
N GLN A 97 9.47 8.49 -4.26
CA GLN A 97 9.00 7.19 -3.82
C GLN A 97 7.51 7.18 -3.46
N ARG A 98 6.82 6.07 -3.71
CA ARG A 98 5.40 5.86 -3.37
C ARG A 98 5.20 4.39 -3.09
N VAL A 99 4.54 3.98 -2.00
CA VAL A 99 4.22 2.56 -1.75
C VAL A 99 2.72 2.35 -1.80
N VAL A 100 2.23 1.72 -2.85
CA VAL A 100 0.80 1.42 -3.00
C VAL A 100 0.38 0.28 -2.06
N VAL A 101 0.13 0.55 -0.78
CA VAL A 101 -0.50 -0.45 0.10
C VAL A 101 -2.00 -0.42 -0.13
N ALA A 102 -2.49 -1.32 -0.99
CA ALA A 102 -3.91 -1.57 -1.20
C ALA A 102 -4.40 -2.66 -0.25
N PRO A 103 -4.93 -2.32 0.95
CA PRO A 103 -5.65 -3.27 1.76
C PRO A 103 -6.92 -3.70 1.00
N ALA A 104 -7.08 -5.01 0.78
CA ALA A 104 -8.36 -5.54 0.31
C ALA A 104 -9.32 -5.63 1.49
N TYR A 105 -10.45 -4.94 1.49
CA TYR A 105 -11.37 -4.95 2.65
C TYR A 105 -12.36 -6.11 2.65
N THR A 106 -12.27 -7.03 1.69
CA THR A 106 -13.03 -8.28 1.69
C THR A 106 -12.29 -9.31 0.85
N VAL A 107 -11.84 -10.40 1.47
CA VAL A 107 -11.34 -11.57 0.74
C VAL A 107 -12.05 -12.80 1.27
N LYS A 108 -13.07 -13.29 0.56
CA LYS A 108 -13.67 -14.63 0.75
C LYS A 108 -13.90 -15.04 2.23
N GLY A 109 -14.54 -14.19 3.02
CA GLY A 109 -14.87 -14.50 4.42
C GLY A 109 -13.77 -14.18 5.45
N GLU A 110 -12.58 -13.74 5.03
CA GLU A 110 -11.61 -13.10 5.91
C GLU A 110 -11.66 -11.57 5.73
N GLU A 111 -12.06 -10.92 6.81
CA GLU A 111 -12.08 -9.47 6.98
C GLU A 111 -10.69 -9.03 7.46
N SER A 112 -9.83 -8.63 6.53
CA SER A 112 -8.47 -8.16 6.86
C SER A 112 -7.98 -7.19 5.81
N ALA A 113 -7.43 -6.04 6.25
CA ALA A 113 -6.73 -5.08 5.41
C ALA A 113 -5.41 -5.64 4.83
N SER A 114 -5.50 -6.67 3.98
CA SER A 114 -4.31 -7.38 3.46
C SER A 114 -3.63 -6.59 2.33
N LEU A 115 -2.33 -6.34 2.48
CA LEU A 115 -1.50 -5.67 1.50
C LEU A 115 -1.50 -6.43 0.16
N ARG A 116 -2.07 -5.82 -0.88
CA ARG A 116 -2.09 -6.40 -2.24
C ARG A 116 -0.78 -6.21 -3.00
N THR A 117 -0.07 -5.12 -2.73
CA THR A 117 1.14 -4.75 -3.46
C THR A 117 1.92 -3.70 -2.65
N ALA A 118 3.18 -3.55 -2.97
CA ALA A 118 4.05 -2.47 -2.50
C ALA A 118 5.19 -2.39 -3.52
N TYR A 119 5.38 -1.22 -4.13
CA TYR A 119 6.39 -0.96 -5.16
C TYR A 119 6.51 0.56 -5.30
N TRP A 120 7.65 1.03 -5.79
CA TRP A 120 7.91 2.44 -6.05
C TRP A 120 7.17 2.93 -7.31
N ALA A 121 6.55 4.10 -7.24
CA ALA A 121 5.88 4.71 -8.41
C ALA A 121 6.31 6.17 -8.59
N SER A 122 6.35 6.64 -9.85
CA SER A 122 6.66 8.02 -10.23
C SER A 122 5.68 9.01 -9.62
N LEU A 123 6.15 10.19 -9.14
CA LEU A 123 5.30 11.27 -8.61
C LEU A 123 4.30 11.82 -9.66
N ALA A 124 4.74 11.86 -10.91
CA ALA A 124 3.92 12.33 -12.02
C ALA A 124 2.74 11.39 -12.28
N ASP A 125 2.95 10.07 -12.23
CA ASP A 125 1.93 9.08 -12.62
C ASP A 125 0.70 9.12 -11.70
N ILE A 126 0.88 9.11 -10.37
CA ILE A 126 -0.29 9.24 -9.47
C ILE A 126 -0.92 10.62 -9.60
N ARG A 127 -0.16 11.72 -9.82
CA ARG A 127 -0.79 13.03 -10.06
C ARG A 127 -1.66 12.98 -11.32
N GLY A 128 -1.18 12.32 -12.37
CA GLY A 128 -1.95 12.03 -13.58
C GLY A 128 -3.21 11.20 -13.29
N ASN A 129 -3.10 10.14 -12.47
CA ASN A 129 -4.25 9.31 -12.10
C ASN A 129 -5.27 10.04 -11.19
N VAL A 130 -4.81 10.99 -10.36
CA VAL A 130 -5.69 11.87 -9.59
C VAL A 130 -6.41 12.84 -10.53
N ALA A 131 -5.68 13.50 -11.43
CA ALA A 131 -6.25 14.41 -12.43
C ALA A 131 -7.24 13.70 -13.37
N GLY A 132 -6.92 12.46 -13.76
CA GLY A 132 -7.78 11.59 -14.55
C GLY A 132 -8.94 10.97 -13.76
N GLY A 133 -9.07 11.29 -12.47
CA GLY A 133 -10.18 10.83 -11.64
C GLY A 133 -10.18 9.34 -11.36
N GLN A 134 -9.05 8.64 -11.47
CA GLN A 134 -8.92 7.23 -11.05
C GLN A 134 -8.62 7.14 -9.55
N LEU A 135 -7.81 8.08 -9.06
CA LEU A 135 -7.44 8.22 -7.66
C LEU A 135 -8.08 9.47 -7.06
N GLU A 136 -8.43 9.41 -5.78
CA GLU A 136 -8.93 10.54 -5.01
C GLU A 136 -8.03 10.80 -3.81
N LEU A 137 -7.60 12.04 -3.59
CA LEU A 137 -6.83 12.41 -2.40
C LEU A 137 -7.74 12.50 -1.18
N LEU A 138 -7.45 11.70 -0.14
CA LEU A 138 -8.20 11.70 1.12
C LEU A 138 -7.51 12.52 2.22
N ASP A 139 -6.18 12.45 2.29
CA ASP A 139 -5.37 13.11 3.33
C ASP A 139 -3.96 13.44 2.81
N GLY A 140 -3.34 14.47 3.38
CA GLY A 140 -1.98 14.92 3.06
C GLY A 140 -1.86 15.70 1.76
N SER A 141 -0.68 15.66 1.14
CA SER A 141 -0.38 16.40 -0.10
C SER A 141 0.51 15.61 -1.06
N LEU A 142 0.31 15.85 -2.36
CA LEU A 142 1.14 15.31 -3.43
C LEU A 142 2.19 16.31 -3.95
N ASP A 143 2.36 17.47 -3.32
CA ASP A 143 3.27 18.56 -3.71
C ASP A 143 4.76 18.17 -3.73
#